data_AF-X0WRY3-F1
#
_entry.id   AF-X0WRY3-F1
#
_cell.length_a   1.000
_cell.length_b   1.000
_cell.length_c   1.000
_cell.angle_alpha   90.00
_cell.angle_beta   90.00
_cell.angle_gamma   90.00
#
_symmetry.space_group_name_H-M   'P 1'
#
loop_
_entity.id
_entity.type
_entity.pdbx_description
1 polymer ?
#
loop_
_entity_poly.entity_id
_entity_poly.type
_entity_poly.pdbx_seq_one_letter_code
_entity_poly.pdbx_strand_id
1 'polypeptide(L)'
;MDIPREPDLSLRHLEAEVARIDVLIRREVRRWQLAGQDPGDAFRGLYVSDAEANMLLGRPFGASWGQMAALEPEEAQAYADAHLRAARHIALVVEAARSQGQILRLEHLCSTFGLDRFDRDALLIGLAVNLDLRYERLYGYLQDDVTRKRPTVNLVLNLLCESGQNRLL
;
A
#
# COMPACT_ATOMS: atom_id res chain seq x y z
N MET A 1 40.54 -7.23 7.43
CA MET A 1 39.81 -8.51 7.55
C MET A 1 38.35 -8.14 7.64
N ASP A 2 37.68 -8.10 6.48
CA ASP A 2 36.27 -7.73 6.38
C ASP A 2 35.47 -8.91 6.94
N ILE A 3 34.91 -8.76 8.13
CA ILE A 3 34.00 -9.75 8.69
C ILE A 3 32.73 -9.64 7.83
N PRO A 4 32.30 -10.69 7.11
CA PRO A 4 31.04 -10.65 6.40
C PRO A 4 29.95 -10.38 7.43
N ARG A 5 29.41 -9.16 7.41
CA ARG A 5 28.34 -8.76 8.32
C ARG A 5 27.14 -9.61 7.93
N GLU A 6 26.75 -10.54 8.79
CA GLU A 6 25.51 -11.31 8.60
C GLU A 6 24.41 -10.34 8.20
N PRO A 7 23.63 -10.64 7.15
CA PRO A 7 22.65 -9.69 6.66
C PRO A 7 21.62 -9.41 7.76
N ASP A 8 21.55 -8.14 8.17
CA ASP A 8 20.72 -7.66 9.26
C ASP A 8 19.26 -8.11 9.08
N LEU A 9 18.81 -9.08 9.88
CA LEU A 9 17.46 -9.63 9.80
C LEU A 9 16.40 -8.56 10.07
N SER A 10 16.71 -7.50 10.83
CA SER A 10 15.80 -6.38 11.00
C SER A 10 15.57 -5.62 9.70
N LEU A 11 16.63 -5.40 8.91
CA LEU A 11 16.51 -4.76 7.61
C LEU A 11 15.76 -5.65 6.63
N ARG A 12 16.11 -6.95 6.55
CA ARG A 12 15.41 -7.91 5.68
C ARG A 12 13.92 -8.02 6.02
N HIS A 13 13.57 -7.94 7.30
CA HIS A 13 12.19 -7.94 7.74
C HIS A 13 11.45 -6.68 7.27
N LEU A 14 12.08 -5.50 7.42
CA LEU A 14 11.52 -4.24 6.93
C LEU A 14 11.33 -4.27 5.40
N GLU A 15 12.33 -4.75 4.66
CA GLU A 15 12.26 -4.91 3.20
C GLU A 15 11.12 -5.85 2.80
N ALA A 16 10.95 -6.97 3.49
CA ALA A 16 9.87 -7.93 3.24
C ALA A 16 8.48 -7.31 3.49
N GLU A 17 8.33 -6.54 4.56
CA GLU A 17 7.07 -5.84 4.87
C GLU A 17 6.77 -4.74 3.85
N VAL A 18 7.77 -3.95 3.44
CA VAL A 18 7.62 -2.93 2.39
C VAL A 18 7.32 -3.55 1.03
N ALA A 19 7.95 -4.68 0.68
CA ALA A 19 7.66 -5.41 -0.56
C ALA A 19 6.22 -5.92 -0.62
N ARG A 20 5.61 -6.23 0.53
CA ARG A 20 4.17 -6.54 0.57
C ARG A 20 3.32 -5.30 0.36
N ILE A 21 3.68 -4.14 0.92
CA ILE A 21 3.01 -2.87 0.63
C ILE A 21 3.06 -2.54 -0.87
N ASP A 22 4.18 -2.84 -1.55
CA ASP A 22 4.29 -2.71 -3.00
C ASP A 22 3.24 -3.53 -3.76
N VAL A 23 2.88 -4.74 -3.28
CA VAL A 23 1.82 -5.56 -3.90
C VAL A 23 0.47 -4.83 -3.81
N LEU A 24 0.17 -4.22 -2.67
CA LEU A 24 -1.07 -3.47 -2.46
C LEU A 24 -1.13 -2.23 -3.35
N ILE A 25 -0.02 -1.48 -3.43
CA ILE A 25 0.10 -0.30 -4.29
C ILE A 25 -0.08 -0.68 -5.77
N ARG A 26 0.57 -1.74 -6.24
CA ARG A 26 0.43 -2.21 -7.63
C ARG A 26 -1.01 -2.57 -7.97
N ARG A 27 -1.73 -3.23 -7.05
CA ARG A 27 -3.15 -3.54 -7.23
C ARG A 27 -3.97 -2.27 -7.39
N GLU A 28 -3.75 -1.28 -6.52
CA GLU A 28 -4.53 -0.04 -6.56
C GLU A 28 -4.17 0.82 -7.78
N VAL A 29 -2.90 0.87 -8.20
CA VAL A 29 -2.49 1.51 -9.47
C VAL A 29 -3.20 0.87 -10.65
N ARG A 30 -3.28 -0.46 -10.71
CA ARG A 30 -3.94 -1.17 -11.81
C ARG A 30 -5.45 -0.88 -11.84
N ARG A 31 -6.10 -0.94 -10.68
CA ARG A 31 -7.51 -0.54 -10.52
C ARG A 31 -7.76 0.89 -10.97
N TRP A 32 -6.88 1.80 -10.57
CA TRP A 32 -6.92 3.21 -10.96
C TRP A 32 -6.81 3.39 -12.49
N GLN A 33 -5.92 2.64 -13.15
CA GLN A 33 -5.80 2.64 -14.61
C GLN A 33 -7.05 2.10 -15.32
N LEU A 34 -7.64 1.02 -14.80
CA LEU A 34 -8.87 0.43 -15.37
C LEU A 34 -10.09 1.34 -15.18
N ALA A 35 -10.11 2.17 -14.14
CA ALA A 35 -11.18 3.15 -13.91
C ALA A 35 -11.22 4.29 -14.96
N GLY A 36 -10.31 4.30 -15.94
CA GLY A 36 -10.44 5.12 -17.15
C GLY A 36 -10.07 6.59 -16.98
N GLN A 37 -9.37 6.96 -15.90
CA GLN A 37 -8.87 8.31 -15.71
C GLN A 37 -7.67 8.59 -16.61
N ASP A 38 -7.75 9.62 -17.47
CA ASP A 38 -6.75 9.92 -18.50
C ASP A 38 -5.37 10.28 -17.90
N PRO A 39 -4.32 9.45 -18.08
CA PRO A 39 -2.95 9.73 -17.66
C PRO A 39 -2.33 11.00 -18.26
N GLY A 40 -2.87 11.48 -19.39
CA GLY A 40 -2.38 12.63 -20.13
C GLY A 40 -3.09 13.95 -19.80
N ASP A 41 -4.12 13.97 -18.94
CA ASP A 41 -4.80 15.22 -18.59
C ASP A 41 -3.85 16.14 -17.78
N ALA A 42 -3.38 17.20 -18.43
CA ALA A 42 -2.48 18.19 -17.86
C ALA A 42 -3.12 19.03 -16.74
N PHE A 43 -4.46 19.01 -16.64
CA PHE A 43 -5.24 19.72 -15.62
C PHE A 43 -5.87 18.77 -14.60
N ARG A 44 -5.41 17.51 -14.55
CA ARG A 44 -5.81 16.50 -13.57
C ARG A 44 -5.81 17.05 -12.14
N GLY A 45 -6.92 16.86 -11.42
CA GLY A 45 -7.11 17.32 -10.04
C GLY A 45 -7.32 18.85 -9.88
N LEU A 46 -7.26 19.63 -10.97
CA LEU A 46 -7.41 21.09 -10.95
C LEU A 46 -8.80 21.58 -11.35
N TYR A 47 -9.61 20.76 -12.01
CA TYR A 47 -11.00 21.04 -12.35
C TYR A 47 -11.84 19.77 -12.23
N VAL A 48 -13.14 19.93 -11.98
CA VAL A 48 -14.13 18.85 -11.98
C VAL A 48 -15.20 19.22 -12.99
N SER A 49 -15.38 18.39 -14.02
CA SER A 49 -16.43 18.62 -15.02
C SER A 49 -17.82 18.24 -14.50
N ASP A 50 -18.90 18.75 -15.08
CA ASP A 50 -20.26 18.35 -14.70
C ASP A 50 -20.49 16.84 -14.87
N ALA A 51 -19.92 16.24 -15.91
CA ALA A 51 -19.98 14.79 -16.12
C ALA A 51 -19.27 14.03 -14.99
N GLU A 52 -18.10 14.50 -14.58
CA GLU A 52 -17.35 13.94 -13.46
C GLU A 52 -18.07 14.13 -12.12
N ALA A 53 -18.64 15.31 -11.86
CA ALA A 53 -19.43 15.58 -10.68
C ALA A 53 -20.62 14.60 -10.57
N ASN A 54 -21.32 14.35 -11.67
CA ASN A 54 -22.41 13.37 -11.71
C ASN A 54 -21.92 11.94 -11.47
N MET A 55 -20.76 11.55 -12.01
CA MET A 55 -20.15 10.24 -11.72
C MET A 55 -19.75 10.12 -10.24
N LEU A 56 -19.19 11.17 -9.63
CA LEU A 56 -18.83 11.20 -8.22
C LEU A 56 -20.06 11.04 -7.32
N LEU A 57 -21.18 11.66 -7.66
CA LEU A 57 -22.44 11.54 -6.91
C LEU A 57 -23.04 10.12 -6.96
N GLY A 58 -22.82 9.39 -8.06
CA GLY A 58 -23.28 8.01 -8.20
C GLY A 58 -22.42 6.98 -7.44
N ARG A 59 -21.26 7.38 -6.92
CA ARG A 59 -20.32 6.47 -6.27
C ARG A 59 -20.78 6.11 -4.85
N PRO A 60 -20.77 4.81 -4.47
CA PRO A 60 -21.02 4.41 -3.10
C PRO A 60 -20.05 5.09 -2.12
N PHE A 61 -20.55 5.46 -0.94
CA PHE A 61 -19.72 5.98 0.13
C PHE A 61 -18.63 4.95 0.51
N GLY A 62 -17.38 5.40 0.60
CA GLY A 62 -16.23 4.53 0.87
C GLY A 62 -15.73 3.72 -0.33
N ALA A 63 -16.19 3.96 -1.56
CA ALA A 63 -15.51 3.40 -2.74
C ALA A 63 -14.45 4.38 -3.27
N SER A 64 -13.25 3.87 -3.59
CA SER A 64 -12.27 4.61 -4.40
C SER A 64 -12.67 4.57 -5.87
N TRP A 65 -12.20 5.52 -6.68
CA TRP A 65 -12.35 5.46 -8.15
C TRP A 65 -11.82 4.15 -8.72
N GLY A 66 -10.63 3.71 -8.27
CA GLY A 66 -10.06 2.44 -8.68
C GLY A 66 -10.90 1.23 -8.27
N GLN A 67 -11.52 1.28 -7.10
CA GLN A 67 -12.37 0.19 -6.61
C GLN A 67 -13.70 0.04 -7.38
N MET A 68 -14.08 1.01 -8.22
CA MET A 68 -15.21 0.83 -9.14
C MET A 68 -14.85 -0.06 -10.34
N ALA A 69 -13.56 -0.15 -10.67
CA ALA A 69 -13.07 -1.06 -11.69
C ALA A 69 -12.76 -2.43 -11.08
N ALA A 70 -13.45 -3.46 -11.56
CA ALA A 70 -13.10 -4.83 -11.24
C ALA A 70 -11.83 -5.24 -11.99
N LEU A 71 -10.95 -5.96 -11.29
CA LEU A 71 -9.84 -6.66 -11.94
C LEU A 71 -10.40 -7.90 -12.65
N GLU A 72 -9.78 -8.28 -13.77
CA GLU A 72 -10.08 -9.56 -14.38
C GLU A 72 -9.75 -10.71 -13.41
N PRO A 73 -10.47 -11.85 -13.43
CA PRO A 73 -10.26 -12.93 -12.47
C PRO A 73 -8.82 -13.45 -12.41
N GLU A 74 -8.15 -13.52 -13.55
CA GLU A 74 -6.74 -13.92 -13.64
C GLU A 74 -5.80 -12.90 -12.98
N GLU A 75 -6.01 -11.60 -13.22
CA GLU A 75 -5.24 -10.54 -12.57
C GLU A 75 -5.47 -10.55 -11.05
N ALA A 76 -6.73 -10.68 -10.62
CA ALA A 76 -7.09 -10.76 -9.21
C ALA A 76 -6.39 -11.94 -8.51
N GLN A 77 -6.35 -13.12 -9.15
CA GLN A 77 -5.64 -14.29 -8.65
C GLN A 77 -4.13 -14.04 -8.58
N ALA A 78 -3.53 -13.43 -9.61
CA ALA A 78 -2.11 -13.11 -9.61
C ALA A 78 -1.72 -12.17 -8.46
N TYR A 79 -2.56 -11.19 -8.13
CA TYR A 79 -2.36 -10.32 -6.96
C TYR A 79 -2.52 -11.08 -5.64
N ALA A 80 -3.51 -11.97 -5.52
CA ALA A 80 -3.70 -12.80 -4.34
C ALA A 80 -2.47 -13.69 -4.09
N ASP A 81 -1.94 -14.31 -5.14
CA ASP A 81 -0.74 -15.14 -5.07
C ASP A 81 0.50 -14.31 -4.69
N ALA A 82 0.65 -13.11 -5.26
CA ALA A 82 1.73 -12.20 -4.90
C ALA A 82 1.67 -11.77 -3.44
N HIS A 83 0.47 -11.47 -2.93
CA HIS A 83 0.26 -11.11 -1.54
C HIS A 83 0.61 -12.27 -0.61
N LEU A 84 0.18 -13.49 -0.96
CA LEU A 84 0.50 -14.70 -0.20
C LEU A 84 2.01 -14.99 -0.20
N ARG A 85 2.70 -14.84 -1.33
CA ARG A 85 4.16 -14.99 -1.42
C ARG A 85 4.88 -14.00 -0.51
N ALA A 86 4.47 -12.74 -0.52
CA ALA A 86 5.05 -11.71 0.36
C ALA A 86 4.82 -12.02 1.84
N ALA A 87 3.60 -12.45 2.22
CA ALA A 87 3.29 -12.87 3.58
C ALA A 87 4.13 -14.07 4.05
N ARG A 88 4.32 -15.08 3.20
CA ARG A 88 5.21 -16.21 3.49
C ARG A 88 6.66 -15.78 3.66
N HIS A 89 7.13 -14.85 2.83
CA HIS A 89 8.50 -14.34 2.95
C HIS A 89 8.72 -13.63 4.29
N ILE A 90 7.80 -12.77 4.71
CA ILE A 90 7.83 -12.12 6.04
C ILE A 90 7.92 -13.20 7.14
N ALA A 91 7.03 -14.20 7.10
CA ALA A 91 7.01 -15.27 8.11
C ALA A 91 8.35 -16.04 8.19
N LEU A 92 8.98 -16.33 7.05
CA LEU A 92 10.29 -16.98 7.02
C LEU A 92 11.39 -16.12 7.66
N VAL A 93 11.38 -14.81 7.43
CA VAL A 93 12.35 -13.89 8.04
C VAL A 93 12.12 -13.78 9.56
N VAL A 94 10.87 -13.70 9.99
CA VAL A 94 10.50 -13.69 11.43
C VAL A 94 10.94 -14.97 12.13
N GLU A 95 10.70 -16.13 11.52
CA GLU A 95 11.11 -17.41 12.09
C GLU A 95 12.64 -17.55 12.15
N ALA A 96 13.34 -17.12 11.11
CA ALA A 96 14.80 -17.07 11.13
C ALA A 96 15.33 -16.19 12.28
N ALA A 97 14.77 -14.99 12.48
CA ALA A 97 15.16 -14.11 13.58
C ALA A 97 14.87 -14.73 14.95
N ARG A 98 13.69 -15.35 15.11
CA ARG A 98 13.32 -16.06 16.33
C ARG A 98 14.30 -17.19 16.65
N SER A 99 14.65 -18.03 15.67
CA SER A 99 15.60 -19.14 15.86
C SER A 99 17.00 -18.68 16.29
N GLN A 100 17.36 -17.44 15.94
CA GLN A 100 18.64 -16.83 16.30
C GLN A 100 18.55 -15.95 17.56
N GLY A 101 17.39 -15.89 18.23
CA GLY A 101 17.17 -15.04 19.40
C GLY A 101 17.26 -13.54 19.09
N GLN A 102 17.15 -13.14 17.82
CA GLN A 102 17.23 -11.74 17.40
C GLN A 102 15.86 -11.07 17.50
N ILE A 103 15.84 -9.88 18.12
CA ILE A 103 14.65 -9.04 18.18
C ILE A 103 14.62 -8.15 16.93
N LEU A 104 13.56 -8.32 16.12
CA LEU A 104 13.33 -7.47 14.95
C LEU A 104 12.83 -6.10 15.39
N ARG A 105 13.49 -5.02 14.93
CA ARG A 105 13.16 -3.64 15.36
C ARG A 105 11.69 -3.27 15.11
N LEU A 106 11.14 -3.66 13.97
CA LEU A 106 9.74 -3.39 13.63
C LEU A 106 8.77 -4.19 14.53
N GLU A 107 9.07 -5.45 14.85
CA GLU A 107 8.26 -6.24 15.80
C GLU A 107 8.32 -5.65 17.21
N HIS A 108 9.50 -5.20 17.64
CA HIS A 108 9.67 -4.53 18.91
C HIS A 108 8.87 -3.22 18.98
N LEU A 109 8.91 -2.42 17.91
CA LEU A 109 8.10 -1.20 17.80
C LEU A 109 6.60 -1.53 17.90
N CYS A 110 6.10 -2.46 17.09
CA CYS A 110 4.68 -2.81 17.09
C CYS A 110 4.22 -3.35 18.45
N SER A 111 5.00 -4.25 19.07
CA SER A 111 4.67 -4.78 20.40
C SER A 111 4.72 -3.71 21.50
N THR A 112 5.66 -2.78 21.44
CA THR A 112 5.79 -1.69 22.44
C THR A 112 4.61 -0.72 22.38
N PHE A 113 4.13 -0.40 21.19
CA PHE A 113 3.02 0.54 20.99
C PHE A 113 1.65 -0.13 20.84
N GLY A 114 1.58 -1.47 20.93
CA GLY A 114 0.33 -2.21 20.77
C GLY A 114 -0.26 -2.14 19.36
N LEU A 115 0.59 -1.96 18.34
CA LEU A 115 0.16 -1.80 16.95
C LEU A 115 -0.26 -3.15 16.38
N ASP A 116 -1.49 -3.23 15.90
CA ASP A 116 -1.97 -4.40 15.18
C ASP A 116 -1.44 -4.46 13.74
N ARG A 117 -1.97 -5.38 12.93
CA ARG A 117 -1.57 -5.50 11.53
C ARG A 117 -1.94 -4.27 10.70
N PHE A 118 -3.13 -3.71 10.92
CA PHE A 118 -3.58 -2.54 10.20
C PHE A 118 -2.73 -1.32 10.57
N ASP A 119 -2.46 -1.12 11.87
CA ASP A 119 -1.61 -0.04 12.36
C ASP A 119 -0.19 -0.12 11.80
N ARG A 120 0.39 -1.33 11.79
CA ARG A 120 1.70 -1.59 11.20
C ARG A 120 1.72 -1.23 9.72
N ASP A 121 0.69 -1.58 8.98
CA ASP A 121 0.60 -1.32 7.55
C ASP A 121 0.42 0.17 7.28
N ALA A 122 -0.42 0.86 8.05
CA ALA A 122 -0.59 2.31 8.00
C ALA A 122 0.71 3.05 8.32
N LEU A 123 1.45 2.59 9.34
CA LEU A 123 2.77 3.11 9.70
C LEU A 123 3.76 2.94 8.53
N LEU A 124 3.83 1.76 7.92
CA LEU A 124 4.74 1.48 6.81
C LEU A 124 4.39 2.32 5.57
N ILE A 125 3.11 2.49 5.25
CA ILE A 125 2.64 3.38 4.19
C ILE A 125 3.07 4.83 4.47
N GLY A 126 2.89 5.31 5.71
CA GLY A 126 3.35 6.64 6.12
C GLY A 126 4.87 6.81 6.06
N LEU A 127 5.62 5.75 6.42
CA LEU A 127 7.08 5.75 6.45
C LEU A 127 7.69 5.68 5.05
N ALA A 128 7.01 5.03 4.09
CA ALA A 128 7.54 4.70 2.76
C ALA A 128 8.16 5.90 2.03
N VAL A 129 7.54 7.08 2.10
CA VAL A 129 8.04 8.32 1.47
C VAL A 129 9.39 8.80 2.02
N ASN A 130 9.72 8.42 3.25
CA ASN A 130 11.01 8.73 3.89
C ASN A 130 12.07 7.65 3.59
N LEU A 131 11.65 6.49 3.08
CA LEU A 131 12.55 5.41 2.68
C LEU A 131 12.94 5.51 1.21
N ASP A 132 11.99 5.89 0.34
CA ASP A 132 12.19 6.03 -1.10
C ASP A 132 11.23 7.08 -1.69
N LEU A 133 11.78 8.07 -2.40
CA LEU A 133 11.00 9.15 -3.00
C LEU A 133 10.04 8.69 -4.11
N ARG A 134 10.17 7.46 -4.63
CA ARG A 134 9.21 6.89 -5.58
C ARG A 134 7.79 6.85 -5.00
N TYR A 135 7.66 6.67 -3.68
CA TYR A 135 6.36 6.64 -3.03
C TYR A 135 5.67 8.00 -3.03
N GLU A 136 6.42 9.12 -3.01
CA GLU A 136 5.82 10.45 -3.17
C GLU A 136 5.04 10.54 -4.49
N ARG A 137 5.65 10.05 -5.57
CA ARG A 137 5.06 10.09 -6.92
C ARG A 137 3.89 9.13 -7.05
N LEU A 138 4.02 7.92 -6.50
CA LEU A 138 2.94 6.93 -6.51
C LEU A 138 1.74 7.39 -5.67
N TYR A 139 1.98 8.02 -4.52
CA TYR A 139 0.91 8.53 -3.67
C TYR A 139 0.24 9.76 -4.28
N GLY A 140 0.99 10.66 -4.93
CA GLY A 140 0.38 11.75 -5.69
C GLY A 140 -0.49 11.23 -6.84
N TYR A 141 0.00 10.21 -7.57
CA TYR A 141 -0.76 9.55 -8.64
C TYR A 141 -2.07 8.92 -8.15
N LEU A 142 -2.02 8.11 -7.07
CA LEU A 142 -3.20 7.43 -6.52
C LEU A 142 -4.19 8.38 -5.83
N GLN A 143 -3.74 9.56 -5.42
CA GLN A 143 -4.58 10.59 -4.80
C GLN A 143 -5.07 11.65 -5.80
N ASP A 144 -4.75 11.47 -7.07
CA ASP A 144 -5.09 12.39 -8.15
C ASP A 144 -4.60 13.82 -7.92
N ASP A 145 -3.45 13.97 -7.26
CA ASP A 145 -2.87 15.25 -6.90
C ASP A 145 -1.36 15.09 -6.71
N VAL A 146 -0.58 15.52 -7.72
CA VAL A 146 0.88 15.41 -7.72
C VAL A 146 1.56 16.21 -6.60
N THR A 147 0.85 17.17 -5.99
CA THR A 147 1.36 17.93 -4.84
C THR A 147 1.22 17.15 -3.53
N ARG A 148 0.34 16.12 -3.47
CA ARG A 148 0.14 15.24 -2.31
C ARG A 148 1.17 14.13 -2.26
N LYS A 149 2.35 14.49 -1.76
CA LYS A 149 3.48 13.58 -1.58
C LYS A 149 3.34 12.58 -0.44
N ARG A 150 2.42 12.82 0.50
CA ARG A 150 2.19 11.96 1.67
C ARG A 150 0.85 11.24 1.56
N PRO A 151 0.72 10.03 2.15
CA PRO A 151 -0.55 9.31 2.13
C PRO A 151 -1.57 10.04 3.01
N THR A 152 -2.77 10.27 2.48
CA THR A 152 -3.94 10.63 3.30
C THR A 152 -4.55 9.38 3.93
N VAL A 153 -5.38 9.57 4.96
CA VAL A 153 -6.19 8.48 5.54
C VAL A 153 -7.00 7.75 4.46
N ASN A 154 -7.55 8.48 3.48
CA ASN A 154 -8.27 7.87 2.37
C ASN A 154 -7.39 6.93 1.54
N LEU A 155 -6.13 7.32 1.25
CA LEU A 155 -5.19 6.45 0.53
C LEU A 155 -4.85 5.20 1.34
N VAL A 156 -4.57 5.34 2.64
CA VAL A 156 -4.31 4.19 3.52
C VAL A 156 -5.49 3.21 3.49
N LEU A 157 -6.71 3.71 3.66
CA LEU A 157 -7.91 2.89 3.61
C LEU A 157 -8.14 2.25 2.22
N ASN A 158 -7.83 2.96 1.12
CA ASN A 158 -7.94 2.38 -0.24
C ASN A 158 -6.97 1.21 -0.44
N LEU A 159 -5.76 1.31 0.12
CA LEU A 159 -4.74 0.27 0.00
C LEU A 159 -5.05 -0.95 0.88
N LEU A 160 -5.55 -0.73 2.10
CA LEU A 160 -5.71 -1.79 3.10
C LEU A 160 -7.09 -2.45 3.08
N CYS A 161 -8.14 -1.74 2.66
CA CYS A 161 -9.51 -2.24 2.75
C CYS A 161 -10.13 -2.50 1.37
N GLU A 162 -11.12 -3.38 1.33
CA GLU A 162 -12.03 -3.51 0.19
C GLU A 162 -13.05 -2.35 0.18
N SER A 163 -13.74 -2.15 -0.95
CA SER A 163 -14.76 -1.11 -1.07
C SER A 163 -15.96 -1.37 -0.14
N GLY A 164 -16.55 -0.28 0.35
CA GLY A 164 -17.81 -0.32 1.11
C GLY A 164 -17.68 0.07 2.59
N GLN A 165 -18.76 -0.17 3.34
CA GLN A 165 -18.92 0.31 4.73
C GLN A 165 -17.93 -0.33 5.71
N ASN A 166 -17.40 -1.52 5.40
CA ASN A 166 -16.38 -2.21 6.19
C ASN A 166 -15.04 -1.46 6.27
N ARG A 167 -14.90 -0.32 5.58
CA ARG A 167 -13.74 0.59 5.71
C ARG A 167 -13.74 1.43 6.98
N LEU A 168 -14.87 1.50 7.69
CA LEU A 168 -15.05 2.34 8.88
C LEU A 168 -15.29 1.52 10.16
N LEU A 169 -15.29 0.19 10.07
CA LEU A 169 -15.52 -0.75 11.17
C LEU A 169 -14.21 -1.47 11.50
#